data_AF-A0A0M4E3N4-F1
#
_entry.id   AF-A0A0M4E3N4-F1
#
_cell.length_a   1.000
_cell.length_b   1.000
_cell.length_c   1.000
_cell.angle_alpha   90.00
_cell.angle_beta   90.00
_cell.angle_gamma   90.00
#
_symmetry.space_group_name_H-M   'P 1'
#
loop_
_entity.id
_entity.type
_entity.pdbx_description
1 polymer ?
#
loop_
_entity_poly.entity_id
_entity_poly.type
_entity_poly.pdbx_seq_one_letter_code
_entity_poly.pdbx_strand_id
1 'polypeptide(L)'
;MAEPEELEEPTPEPVYPVGPEGEIDELADEKGWVVDDLYESASGFVQDICDSLPTSGAGGASRPQWLAESGQLEGDGAAVLTVGVPKLCPEWSKAVKQAVAGKYERWFGDGTYVVSSKPPTAEEAEAGVVTIPPGTYRAKGRMEDCYWERTSKGGEIIDNQFATSAQSITVTIAPSDGQFTAERCEVWKPVK
;
A
#
# COMPACT_ATOMS: atom_id res chain seq x y z
N MET A 1 -25.95 45.41 -34.45
CA MET A 1 -26.60 44.19 -33.93
C MET A 1 -25.73 43.76 -32.77
N ALA A 2 -26.22 43.92 -31.55
CA ALA A 2 -25.49 43.48 -30.36
C ALA A 2 -25.75 41.98 -30.19
N GLU A 3 -24.69 41.20 -30.03
CA GLU A 3 -24.77 39.81 -29.59
C GLU A 3 -25.36 39.77 -28.17
N PRO A 4 -26.28 38.85 -27.86
CA PRO A 4 -26.78 38.71 -26.51
C PRO A 4 -25.66 38.17 -25.60
N GLU A 5 -25.42 38.84 -24.48
CA GLU A 5 -24.66 38.26 -23.36
C GLU A 5 -25.40 37.00 -22.89
N GLU A 6 -24.74 35.85 -23.01
CA GLU A 6 -25.18 34.59 -22.44
C GLU A 6 -25.08 34.73 -20.91
N LEU A 7 -26.23 34.87 -20.25
CA LEU A 7 -26.34 34.86 -18.80
C LEU A 7 -25.95 33.46 -18.31
N GLU A 8 -24.74 33.32 -17.75
CA GLU A 8 -24.33 32.11 -17.03
C GLU A 8 -25.33 31.87 -15.89
N GLU A 9 -26.16 30.84 -16.00
CA GLU A 9 -27.07 30.44 -14.92
C GLU A 9 -26.23 30.08 -13.68
N PRO A 10 -26.59 30.55 -12.47
CA PRO A 10 -25.85 30.21 -11.28
C PRO A 10 -25.88 28.68 -11.10
N THR A 11 -24.71 28.07 -11.11
CA THR A 11 -24.57 26.63 -10.83
C THR A 11 -25.24 26.35 -9.48
N PRO A 12 -26.17 25.39 -9.39
CA PRO A 12 -26.84 25.10 -8.13
C PRO A 12 -25.79 24.73 -7.08
N GLU A 13 -25.93 25.28 -5.86
CA GLU A 13 -25.03 24.96 -4.76
C GLU A 13 -25.02 23.44 -4.53
N PRO A 14 -23.84 22.82 -4.35
CA PRO A 14 -23.75 21.39 -4.09
C PRO A 14 -24.47 21.04 -2.79
N VAL A 15 -25.24 19.95 -2.82
CA VAL A 15 -25.99 19.45 -1.66
C VAL A 15 -25.27 18.22 -1.11
N TYR A 16 -24.74 18.35 0.11
CA TYR A 16 -24.01 17.29 0.78
C TYR A 16 -24.92 16.41 1.65
N PRO A 17 -24.62 15.10 1.79
CA PRO A 17 -25.35 14.22 2.68
C PRO A 17 -25.16 14.62 4.16
N VAL A 18 -26.16 14.38 5.00
CA VAL A 18 -26.01 14.63 6.45
C VAL A 18 -25.17 13.52 7.06
N GLY A 19 -24.02 13.86 7.64
CA GLY A 19 -23.16 12.90 8.33
C GLY A 19 -21.67 13.13 8.07
N PRO A 20 -20.79 12.24 8.59
CA PRO A 20 -19.36 12.34 8.36
C PRO A 20 -18.97 12.27 6.88
N GLU A 21 -19.74 11.59 6.04
CA GLU A 21 -19.55 11.53 4.60
C GLU A 21 -19.68 12.91 3.95
N GLY A 22 -20.75 13.66 4.27
CA GLY A 22 -20.94 15.00 3.72
C GLY A 22 -19.95 16.01 4.25
N GLU A 23 -19.50 15.89 5.51
CA GLU A 23 -18.40 16.70 6.04
C GLU A 23 -17.08 16.46 5.29
N ILE A 24 -16.84 15.24 4.79
CA ILE A 24 -15.67 14.92 3.98
C ILE A 24 -15.81 15.52 2.58
N ASP A 25 -16.98 15.36 1.96
CA ASP A 25 -17.26 15.84 0.61
C ASP A 25 -17.25 17.37 0.53
N GLU A 26 -17.91 18.04 1.47
CA GLU A 26 -17.88 19.51 1.59
C GLU A 26 -16.44 20.01 1.75
N LEU A 27 -15.66 19.39 2.63
CA LEU A 27 -14.26 19.77 2.82
C LEU A 27 -13.42 19.51 1.56
N ALA A 28 -13.65 18.42 0.85
CA ALA A 28 -12.93 18.11 -0.39
C ALA A 28 -13.20 19.17 -1.46
N ASP A 29 -14.47 19.57 -1.64
CA ASP A 29 -14.86 20.63 -2.58
C ASP A 29 -14.29 21.99 -2.17
N GLU A 30 -14.36 22.35 -0.88
CA GLU A 30 -13.75 23.59 -0.35
C GLU A 30 -12.23 23.65 -0.60
N LYS A 31 -11.55 22.50 -0.57
CA LYS A 31 -10.11 22.39 -0.79
C LYS A 31 -9.74 22.16 -2.25
N GLY A 32 -10.71 21.88 -3.12
CA GLY A 32 -10.50 21.47 -4.50
C GLY A 32 -9.74 20.14 -4.61
N TRP A 33 -9.93 19.22 -3.66
CA TRP A 33 -9.27 17.91 -3.66
C TRP A 33 -9.92 16.96 -4.67
N VAL A 34 -9.10 16.34 -5.51
CA VAL A 34 -9.53 15.34 -6.49
C VAL A 34 -8.75 14.04 -6.27
N VAL A 35 -9.48 12.95 -6.02
CA VAL A 35 -8.90 11.63 -5.72
C VAL A 35 -8.64 10.83 -6.99
N ASP A 36 -9.67 10.65 -7.82
CA ASP A 36 -9.61 10.21 -9.22
C ASP A 36 -10.97 10.46 -9.91
N ASP A 37 -11.09 10.11 -11.20
CA ASP A 37 -12.33 10.23 -11.98
C ASP A 37 -13.30 9.04 -11.78
N LEU A 38 -12.91 8.02 -11.00
CA LEU A 38 -13.70 6.80 -10.73
C LEU A 38 -14.64 6.96 -9.55
N TYR A 39 -14.33 7.84 -8.59
CA TYR A 39 -15.18 8.10 -7.44
C TYR A 39 -16.07 9.32 -7.66
N GLU A 40 -17.36 9.15 -7.39
CA GLU A 40 -18.36 10.23 -7.45
C GLU A 40 -18.18 11.26 -6.31
N SER A 41 -17.49 10.88 -5.23
CA SER A 41 -17.22 11.74 -4.08
C SER A 41 -15.97 11.33 -3.30
N ALA A 42 -15.41 12.26 -2.51
CA ALA A 42 -14.26 11.99 -1.65
C ALA A 42 -14.61 10.99 -0.53
N SER A 43 -15.82 11.05 0.01
CA SER A 43 -16.34 10.09 0.99
C SER A 43 -16.48 8.68 0.40
N GLY A 44 -16.88 8.56 -0.87
CA GLY A 44 -16.96 7.30 -1.59
C GLY A 44 -15.59 6.63 -1.72
N PHE A 45 -14.57 7.41 -2.05
CA PHE A 45 -13.18 6.94 -2.04
C PHE A 45 -12.74 6.45 -0.66
N VAL A 46 -12.99 7.22 0.41
CA VAL A 46 -12.63 6.83 1.77
C VAL A 46 -13.33 5.53 2.17
N GLN A 47 -14.61 5.38 1.83
CA GLN A 47 -15.39 4.18 2.14
C GLN A 47 -14.81 2.94 1.45
N ASP A 48 -14.48 3.04 0.16
CA ASP A 48 -13.87 1.94 -0.58
C ASP A 48 -12.52 1.51 0.00
N ILE A 49 -11.71 2.48 0.45
CA ILE A 49 -10.46 2.19 1.16
C ILE A 49 -10.72 1.55 2.52
N CYS A 50 -11.70 2.03 3.28
CA CYS A 50 -12.11 1.42 4.55
C CYS A 50 -12.53 -0.05 4.37
N ASP A 51 -13.28 -0.35 3.32
CA ASP A 51 -13.75 -1.71 3.01
C ASP A 51 -12.63 -2.62 2.47
N SER A 52 -11.64 -2.03 1.80
CA SER A 52 -10.46 -2.74 1.26
C SER A 52 -9.40 -3.04 2.31
N LEU A 53 -9.20 -2.17 3.30
CA LEU A 53 -8.12 -2.28 4.30
C LEU A 53 -8.04 -3.64 5.02
N PRO A 54 -9.15 -4.31 5.39
CA PRO A 54 -9.10 -5.62 6.02
C PRO A 54 -8.52 -6.73 5.12
N THR A 55 -8.72 -6.67 3.80
CA THR A 55 -8.53 -7.80 2.87
C THR A 55 -7.45 -7.55 1.81
N SER A 56 -7.34 -6.34 1.29
CA SER A 56 -6.44 -5.98 0.20
C SER A 56 -4.98 -6.07 0.63
N GLY A 57 -4.18 -6.80 -0.16
CA GLY A 57 -2.77 -7.07 0.14
C GLY A 57 -2.55 -7.83 1.45
N ALA A 58 -3.59 -8.46 2.03
CA ALA A 58 -3.54 -8.92 3.40
C ALA A 58 -2.46 -9.98 3.67
N GLY A 59 -2.19 -10.81 2.66
CA GLY A 59 -1.19 -11.88 2.66
C GLY A 59 0.16 -11.50 2.07
N GLY A 60 0.47 -10.21 1.88
CA GLY A 60 1.76 -9.81 1.28
C GLY A 60 2.33 -8.48 1.80
N ALA A 61 1.49 -7.62 2.38
CA ALA A 61 1.90 -6.30 2.85
C ALA A 61 1.33 -5.97 4.22
N SER A 62 2.04 -5.12 4.97
CA SER A 62 1.42 -4.43 6.11
C SER A 62 0.35 -3.45 5.59
N ARG A 63 -0.64 -3.09 6.41
CA ARG A 63 -1.68 -2.13 5.99
C ARG A 63 -1.13 -0.77 5.56
N PRO A 64 -0.22 -0.13 6.33
CA PRO A 64 0.38 1.13 5.87
C PRO A 64 1.25 0.95 4.62
N GLN A 65 1.87 -0.22 4.41
CA GLN A 65 2.59 -0.51 3.17
C GLN A 65 1.64 -0.59 1.98
N TRP A 66 0.54 -1.33 2.10
CA TRP A 66 -0.45 -1.42 1.02
C TRP A 66 -0.94 -0.01 0.62
N LEU A 67 -1.40 0.79 1.60
CA LEU A 67 -1.83 2.17 1.35
C LEU A 67 -0.79 3.00 0.60
N ALA A 68 0.48 2.92 1.03
CA ALA A 68 1.55 3.72 0.46
C ALA A 68 2.01 3.26 -0.93
N GLU A 69 1.81 1.99 -1.28
CA GLU A 69 2.39 1.38 -2.47
C GLU A 69 1.35 1.00 -3.53
N SER A 70 0.05 1.09 -3.23
CA SER A 70 -1.04 0.81 -4.16
C SER A 70 -1.55 2.05 -4.91
N GLY A 71 -0.84 3.18 -4.86
CA GLY A 71 -1.21 4.43 -5.54
C GLY A 71 -2.27 5.28 -4.83
N GLN A 72 -2.83 4.80 -3.72
CA GLN A 72 -3.98 5.44 -3.04
C GLN A 72 -3.63 6.76 -2.34
N LEU A 73 -2.34 7.05 -2.20
CA LEU A 73 -1.84 8.31 -1.64
C LEU A 73 -1.40 9.32 -2.70
N GLU A 74 -1.53 8.97 -3.99
CA GLU A 74 -1.22 9.88 -5.09
C GLU A 74 -2.24 11.02 -5.17
N GLY A 75 -1.86 12.14 -5.80
CA GLY A 75 -2.70 13.32 -5.89
C GLY A 75 -3.15 13.83 -4.51
N ASP A 76 -4.46 14.08 -4.37
CA ASP A 76 -5.06 14.49 -3.09
C ASP A 76 -5.51 13.29 -2.23
N GLY A 77 -5.30 12.05 -2.68
CA GLY A 77 -5.70 10.84 -1.96
C GLY A 77 -5.14 10.78 -0.53
N ALA A 78 -3.90 11.21 -0.33
CA ALA A 78 -3.29 11.32 1.00
C ALA A 78 -4.04 12.30 1.92
N ALA A 79 -4.47 13.44 1.39
CA ALA A 79 -5.18 14.46 2.15
C ALA A 79 -6.59 13.98 2.53
N VAL A 80 -7.31 13.44 1.55
CA VAL A 80 -8.66 12.90 1.72
C VAL A 80 -8.67 11.74 2.72
N LEU A 81 -7.75 10.77 2.62
CA LEU A 81 -7.66 9.67 3.58
C LEU A 81 -7.25 10.14 4.99
N THR A 82 -6.41 11.17 5.09
CA THR A 82 -6.00 11.72 6.39
C THR A 82 -7.18 12.33 7.15
N VAL A 83 -8.14 12.94 6.46
CA VAL A 83 -9.34 13.53 7.08
C VAL A 83 -10.48 12.53 7.22
N GLY A 84 -10.68 11.66 6.23
CA GLY A 84 -11.85 10.80 6.13
C GLY A 84 -11.75 9.53 6.95
N VAL A 85 -10.60 8.83 6.94
CA VAL A 85 -10.43 7.57 7.66
C VAL A 85 -10.70 7.71 9.16
N PRO A 86 -10.26 8.77 9.87
CA PRO A 86 -10.62 8.96 11.27
C PRO A 86 -12.12 9.12 11.54
N LYS A 87 -12.91 9.51 10.54
CA LYS A 87 -14.37 9.70 10.65
C LYS A 87 -15.13 8.42 10.30
N LEU A 88 -14.74 7.71 9.22
CA LEU A 88 -15.48 6.55 8.70
C LEU A 88 -14.97 5.20 9.24
N CYS A 89 -13.66 5.01 9.38
CA CYS A 89 -13.05 3.77 9.88
C CYS A 89 -11.85 4.05 10.81
N PRO A 90 -12.10 4.60 12.02
CA PRO A 90 -11.08 5.18 12.88
C PRO A 90 -9.97 4.20 13.30
N GLU A 91 -10.24 2.89 13.33
CA GLU A 91 -9.27 1.84 13.63
C GLU A 91 -8.05 1.86 12.68
N TRP A 92 -8.22 2.37 11.46
CA TRP A 92 -7.17 2.45 10.46
C TRP A 92 -6.41 3.78 10.45
N SER A 93 -6.81 4.75 11.27
CA SER A 93 -6.17 6.08 11.36
C SER A 93 -4.65 6.00 11.55
N LYS A 94 -4.17 5.01 12.32
CA LYS A 94 -2.74 4.81 12.54
C LYS A 94 -2.03 4.35 11.27
N ALA A 95 -2.64 3.44 10.52
CA ALA A 95 -2.08 2.92 9.28
C ALA A 95 -1.94 4.05 8.24
N VAL A 96 -2.98 4.87 8.06
CA VAL A 96 -2.92 6.04 7.16
C VAL A 96 -1.79 6.99 7.55
N LYS A 97 -1.67 7.35 8.83
CA LYS A 97 -0.59 8.23 9.30
C LYS A 97 0.80 7.66 9.04
N GLN A 98 0.97 6.35 9.20
CA GLN A 98 2.24 5.67 8.91
C GLN A 98 2.55 5.66 7.41
N ALA A 99 1.54 5.39 6.59
CA ALA A 99 1.64 5.36 5.13
C ALA A 99 2.04 6.74 4.57
N VAL A 100 1.30 7.79 4.94
CA VAL A 100 1.57 9.18 4.54
C VAL A 100 2.95 9.65 5.03
N ALA A 101 3.38 9.22 6.21
CA ALA A 101 4.71 9.57 6.73
C ALA A 101 5.86 8.78 6.08
N GLY A 102 5.58 7.77 5.25
CA GLY A 102 6.58 6.84 4.73
C GLY A 102 7.27 6.02 5.83
N LYS A 103 6.63 5.87 6.99
CA LYS A 103 7.22 5.26 8.20
C LYS A 103 6.41 4.04 8.61
N TYR A 104 6.65 2.95 7.90
CA TYR A 104 5.98 1.68 8.15
C TYR A 104 6.93 0.50 7.98
N GLU A 105 6.54 -0.62 8.58
CA GLU A 105 7.23 -1.89 8.34
C GLU A 105 6.79 -2.45 7.00
N ARG A 106 7.76 -2.78 6.14
CA ARG A 106 7.49 -3.57 4.94
C ARG A 106 7.47 -5.04 5.31
N TRP A 107 6.41 -5.71 4.89
CA TRP A 107 6.25 -7.15 4.93
C TRP A 107 6.39 -7.67 3.50
N PHE A 108 6.78 -8.95 3.38
CA PHE A 108 7.07 -9.55 2.08
C PHE A 108 6.34 -10.89 2.00
N GLY A 109 5.52 -11.06 0.95
CA GLY A 109 4.82 -12.31 0.66
C GLY A 109 5.64 -13.20 -0.28
N ASP A 110 4.91 -13.92 -1.12
CA ASP A 110 5.51 -14.65 -2.24
C ASP A 110 6.03 -13.69 -3.32
N GLY A 111 7.13 -14.06 -3.95
CA GLY A 111 7.77 -13.30 -5.01
C GLY A 111 9.29 -13.33 -4.96
N THR A 112 9.90 -12.63 -5.91
CA THR A 112 11.35 -12.44 -6.01
C THR A 112 11.68 -10.98 -5.72
N TYR A 113 12.59 -10.77 -4.78
CA TYR A 113 12.97 -9.44 -4.30
C TYR A 113 14.46 -9.21 -4.46
N VAL A 114 14.85 -8.08 -5.04
CA VAL A 114 16.25 -7.65 -5.13
C VAL A 114 16.71 -7.17 -3.75
N VAL A 115 17.84 -7.67 -3.27
CA VAL A 115 18.36 -7.29 -1.96
C VAL A 115 19.01 -5.91 -2.03
N SER A 116 18.36 -4.92 -1.42
CA SER A 116 18.79 -3.53 -1.42
C SER A 116 18.15 -2.74 -0.28
N SER A 117 18.95 -1.91 0.41
CA SER A 117 18.43 -0.92 1.37
C SER A 117 17.81 0.31 0.70
N LYS A 118 18.01 0.47 -0.61
CA LYS A 118 17.45 1.57 -1.40
C LYS A 118 16.19 1.08 -2.12
N PRO A 119 15.15 1.92 -2.20
CA PRO A 119 14.01 1.63 -3.07
C PRO A 119 14.47 1.52 -4.53
N PRO A 120 13.70 0.82 -5.39
CA PRO A 120 13.97 0.82 -6.82
C PRO A 120 13.87 2.25 -7.37
N THR A 121 14.66 2.54 -8.39
CA THR A 121 14.45 3.70 -9.26
C THR A 121 13.10 3.60 -9.97
N ALA A 122 12.61 4.70 -10.54
CA ALA A 122 11.35 4.68 -11.31
C ALA A 122 11.42 3.67 -12.48
N GLU A 123 12.53 3.64 -13.22
CA GLU A 123 12.76 2.69 -14.30
C GLU A 123 12.76 1.23 -13.82
N GLU A 124 13.41 0.95 -12.69
CA GLU A 124 13.39 -0.39 -12.08
C GLU A 124 11.98 -0.77 -11.60
N ALA A 125 11.24 0.15 -11.01
CA ALA A 125 9.87 -0.08 -10.57
C ALA A 125 8.93 -0.34 -11.76
N GLU A 126 9.07 0.41 -12.86
CA GLU A 126 8.37 0.18 -14.13
C GLU A 126 8.70 -1.19 -14.74
N ALA A 127 9.94 -1.66 -14.56
CA ALA A 127 10.37 -3.01 -14.93
C ALA A 127 9.89 -4.11 -13.93
N GLY A 128 9.12 -3.75 -12.90
CA GLY A 128 8.58 -4.68 -11.91
C GLY A 128 9.57 -5.09 -10.82
N VAL A 129 10.68 -4.37 -10.65
CA VAL A 129 11.66 -4.67 -9.59
C VAL A 129 11.10 -4.25 -8.23
N VAL A 130 11.08 -5.20 -7.31
CA VAL A 130 10.76 -4.95 -5.90
C VAL A 130 11.98 -5.24 -5.05
N THR A 131 12.29 -4.35 -4.11
CA THR A 131 13.48 -4.46 -3.26
C THR A 131 13.13 -4.91 -1.84
N ILE A 132 13.97 -5.77 -1.26
CA ILE A 132 13.96 -6.14 0.16
C ILE A 132 15.25 -5.67 0.85
N PRO A 133 15.18 -4.94 1.98
CA PRO A 133 16.39 -4.57 2.72
C PRO A 133 17.08 -5.79 3.34
N PRO A 134 18.41 -5.78 3.48
CA PRO A 134 19.13 -6.75 4.30
C PRO A 134 18.60 -6.76 5.74
N GLY A 135 18.55 -7.94 6.36
CA GLY A 135 18.02 -8.09 7.71
C GLY A 135 17.54 -9.49 8.02
N THR A 136 17.01 -9.68 9.21
CA THR A 136 16.40 -10.95 9.63
C THR A 136 14.89 -10.86 9.50
N TYR A 137 14.31 -11.84 8.81
CA TYR A 137 12.88 -11.95 8.55
C TYR A 137 12.34 -13.25 9.08
N ARG A 138 11.08 -13.24 9.49
CA ARG A 138 10.40 -14.42 10.01
C ARG A 138 9.00 -14.57 9.42
N ALA A 139 8.75 -15.73 8.85
CA ALA A 139 7.43 -16.22 8.49
C ALA A 139 6.86 -17.03 9.67
N LYS A 140 5.60 -16.80 10.02
CA LYS A 140 4.86 -17.50 11.09
C LYS A 140 3.45 -17.82 10.63
N GLY A 141 3.01 -19.05 10.88
CA GLY A 141 1.72 -19.55 10.42
C GLY A 141 1.88 -20.99 9.92
N ARG A 142 0.79 -21.61 9.49
CA ARG A 142 0.82 -22.98 9.00
C ARG A 142 1.25 -22.96 7.53
N MET A 143 2.50 -23.30 7.28
CA MET A 143 3.07 -23.38 5.93
C MET A 143 3.11 -24.83 5.46
N GLU A 144 2.70 -25.04 4.20
CA GLU A 144 2.81 -26.30 3.49
C GLU A 144 3.55 -26.05 2.18
N ASP A 145 4.54 -26.88 1.87
CA ASP A 145 5.37 -26.79 0.66
C ASP A 145 5.99 -25.40 0.42
N CYS A 146 6.37 -24.71 1.51
CA CYS A 146 7.03 -23.41 1.48
C CYS A 146 8.46 -23.55 0.97
N TYR A 147 8.76 -22.85 -0.13
CA TYR A 147 10.09 -22.73 -0.67
C TYR A 147 10.62 -21.32 -0.44
N TRP A 148 11.86 -21.22 0.00
CA TRP A 148 12.59 -19.95 -0.02
C TRP A 148 14.03 -20.17 -0.42
N GLU A 149 14.63 -19.15 -1.01
CA GLU A 149 16.03 -19.13 -1.38
C GLU A 149 16.64 -17.72 -1.27
N ARG A 150 17.94 -17.71 -1.02
CA ARG A 150 18.83 -16.57 -1.15
C ARG A 150 19.81 -16.88 -2.25
N THR A 151 19.98 -15.95 -3.18
CA THR A 151 20.95 -16.09 -4.28
C THR A 151 21.99 -14.97 -4.24
N SER A 152 23.15 -15.24 -4.81
CA SER A 152 24.18 -14.24 -5.10
C SER A 152 23.71 -13.32 -6.24
N LYS A 153 24.42 -12.20 -6.45
CA LYS A 153 24.19 -11.33 -7.62
C LYS A 153 24.42 -12.03 -8.96
N GLY A 154 25.22 -13.10 -8.99
CA GLY A 154 25.41 -13.98 -10.14
C GLY A 154 24.32 -15.04 -10.32
N GLY A 155 23.38 -15.14 -9.38
CA GLY A 155 22.29 -16.11 -9.40
C GLY A 155 22.62 -17.46 -8.75
N GLU A 156 23.81 -17.64 -8.18
CA GLU A 156 24.14 -18.86 -7.45
C GLU A 156 23.36 -18.93 -6.14
N ILE A 157 22.79 -20.09 -5.81
CA ILE A 157 22.12 -20.31 -4.53
C ILE A 157 23.15 -20.21 -3.40
N ILE A 158 22.89 -19.32 -2.46
CA ILE A 158 23.64 -19.17 -1.20
C ILE A 158 23.06 -20.10 -0.15
N ASP A 159 21.73 -20.10 -0.02
CA ASP A 159 20.98 -20.90 0.94
C ASP A 159 19.55 -21.06 0.45
N ASN A 160 18.94 -22.21 0.70
CA ASN A 160 17.54 -22.46 0.37
C ASN A 160 16.94 -23.56 1.26
N GLN A 161 15.61 -23.62 1.27
CA GLN A 161 14.90 -24.73 1.90
C GLN A 161 13.55 -24.96 1.23
N PHE A 162 13.19 -26.24 1.12
CA PHE A 162 11.84 -26.67 0.76
C PHE A 162 11.18 -27.31 1.99
N ALA A 163 10.46 -26.50 2.75
CA ALA A 163 9.79 -26.93 3.97
C ALA A 163 8.39 -27.49 3.64
N THR A 164 8.28 -28.82 3.61
CA THR A 164 7.00 -29.53 3.37
C THR A 164 5.95 -29.21 4.42
N SER A 165 6.35 -29.00 5.67
CA SER A 165 5.48 -28.50 6.74
C SER A 165 6.28 -27.71 7.77
N ALA A 166 5.83 -26.49 8.07
CA ALA A 166 6.47 -25.63 9.07
C ALA A 166 5.45 -24.72 9.77
N GLN A 167 5.80 -24.30 11.00
CA GLN A 167 5.03 -23.30 11.76
C GLN A 167 5.75 -21.94 11.89
N SER A 168 7.08 -21.96 11.76
CA SER A 168 7.89 -20.75 11.73
C SER A 168 9.22 -21.01 11.03
N ILE A 169 9.61 -20.09 10.17
CA ILE A 169 10.89 -20.09 9.46
C ILE A 169 11.52 -18.71 9.65
N THR A 170 12.81 -18.65 9.97
CA THR A 170 13.56 -17.39 10.12
C THR A 170 14.74 -17.41 9.17
N VAL A 171 14.89 -16.35 8.38
CA VAL A 171 15.96 -16.19 7.39
C VAL A 171 16.69 -14.89 7.66
N THR A 172 18.03 -14.89 7.56
CA THR A 172 18.83 -13.67 7.59
C THR A 172 19.37 -13.41 6.19
N ILE A 173 18.96 -12.30 5.59
CA ILE A 173 19.37 -11.84 4.28
C ILE A 173 20.55 -10.90 4.46
N ALA A 174 21.70 -11.24 3.89
CA ALA A 174 22.93 -10.46 4.03
C ALA A 174 22.97 -9.33 2.99
N PRO A 175 23.67 -8.20 3.27
CA PRO A 175 23.82 -7.11 2.30
C PRO A 175 24.55 -7.51 1.01
N SER A 176 25.26 -8.63 1.00
CA SER A 176 25.96 -9.17 -0.15
C SER A 176 25.11 -10.06 -1.05
N ASP A 177 23.92 -10.45 -0.58
CA ASP A 177 23.00 -11.27 -1.37
C ASP A 177 22.51 -10.48 -2.60
N GLY A 178 22.15 -11.20 -3.65
CA GLY A 178 21.54 -10.64 -4.86
C GLY A 178 20.03 -10.57 -4.75
N GLN A 179 19.39 -11.71 -4.51
CA GLN A 179 17.92 -11.80 -4.44
C GLN A 179 17.47 -12.72 -3.30
N PHE A 180 16.25 -12.48 -2.84
CA PHE A 180 15.49 -13.37 -1.98
C PHE A 180 14.20 -13.77 -2.70
N THR A 181 13.95 -15.06 -2.83
CA THR A 181 12.74 -15.60 -3.45
C THR A 181 11.98 -16.41 -2.42
N ALA A 182 10.65 -16.27 -2.39
CA ALA A 182 9.78 -17.09 -1.56
C ALA A 182 8.51 -17.49 -2.32
N GLU A 183 8.04 -18.72 -2.07
CA GLU A 183 6.81 -19.26 -2.64
C GLU A 183 6.08 -20.13 -1.62
N ARG A 184 4.76 -19.96 -1.53
CA ARG A 184 3.87 -20.70 -0.63
C ARG A 184 4.31 -20.60 0.84
N CYS A 185 4.96 -19.50 1.18
CA CYS A 185 5.36 -19.21 2.54
C CYS A 185 4.38 -18.23 3.19
N GLU A 186 4.37 -18.22 4.51
CA GLU A 186 3.68 -17.15 5.23
C GLU A 186 4.44 -15.83 5.09
N VAL A 187 3.74 -14.72 5.32
CA VAL A 187 4.31 -13.38 5.19
C VAL A 187 5.57 -13.22 6.04
N TRP A 188 6.66 -12.84 5.39
CA TRP A 188 7.95 -12.52 5.98
C TRP A 188 7.91 -11.15 6.63
N LYS A 189 8.04 -11.13 7.96
CA LYS A 189 8.07 -9.90 8.76
C LYS A 189 9.46 -9.66 9.33
N PRO A 190 9.95 -8.42 9.35
CA PRO A 190 11.23 -8.10 9.97
C PRO A 190 11.22 -8.48 11.45
N VAL A 191 12.30 -9.09 11.91
CA VAL A 191 12.54 -9.40 13.33
C VAL A 191 13.18 -8.17 13.99
N LYS A 192 12.61 -7.75 15.12
CA LYS A 192 13.14 -6.68 15.97
C LYS A 192 13.90 -7.23 17.16
#